data_AF-A0A8T0B990-F1
#
_entry.id   AF-A0A8T0B990-F1
#
_cell.length_a   1.000
_cell.length_b   1.000
_cell.length_c   1.000
_cell.angle_alpha   90.00
_cell.angle_beta   90.00
_cell.angle_gamma   90.00
#
_symmetry.space_group_name_H-M   'P 1'
#
loop_
_entity.id
_entity.type
_entity.pdbx_description
1 polymer ?
#
loop_
_entity_poly.entity_id
_entity_poly.type
_entity_poly.pdbx_seq_one_letter_code
_entity_poly.pdbx_strand_id
1 'polypeptide(L)'
;MSSRSPTEMGDALANEADLLLMIREYLKFCELEETVKIFERECKSKGKSVRKTRSFSEDLKTVPIQKDLLSSFDDGEMTVFFELWTEHVPAHVRDSDTTVQKLEFYLHIYFTIYPLKNSVGKQDKARFAERITHFKHFLETRGAALSQTTEFLSYYALPFVPNPASHPSFKELFQDSWTLDLRKKLEKVLTLTLKASTTPRLLTLYRESTTSNREDAEQLSEAQKQVSAYMKKFSKIQADYHNLISVTAELVDSIEATVNGKMISPEYLQSVCVRLFSGHMSQSVAESIDFTRPGTASSMLRASIAAQRSKDVPLLPSLDYNKLKRDLISGSDRLKSLLLQALRWRLTRSVQGEQRDTVLQAYISNDLLNFYSTKQKSVVHLLKSKNETVRQYTVRLINTFASLSEGRMYLSQCPLC
;
A
#
# COMPACT_ATOMS: atom_id res chain seq x y z
N MET A 1 -26.58 42.70 -5.81
CA MET A 1 -27.32 41.47 -6.18
C MET A 1 -26.52 40.77 -7.25
N SER A 2 -25.68 39.80 -6.87
CA SER A 2 -24.86 39.03 -7.82
C SER A 2 -25.67 37.82 -8.27
N SER A 3 -26.08 37.82 -9.53
CA SER A 3 -26.77 36.71 -10.19
C SER A 3 -25.80 35.52 -10.31
N ARG A 4 -26.01 34.48 -9.50
CA ARG A 4 -25.31 33.19 -9.66
C ARG A 4 -25.62 32.63 -11.05
N SER A 5 -24.60 32.07 -11.68
CA SER A 5 -24.69 31.55 -13.04
C SER A 5 -25.64 30.34 -13.10
N PRO A 6 -26.44 30.18 -14.16
CA PRO A 6 -27.40 29.07 -14.29
C PRO A 6 -26.75 27.68 -14.29
N THR A 7 -25.44 27.59 -14.59
CA THR A 7 -24.68 26.34 -14.60
C THR A 7 -24.37 25.81 -13.20
N GLU A 8 -24.00 26.67 -12.25
CA GLU A 8 -23.77 26.31 -10.84
C GLU A 8 -25.05 25.83 -10.14
N MET A 9 -26.19 26.37 -10.56
CA MET A 9 -27.50 26.01 -10.01
C MET A 9 -27.96 24.62 -10.50
N GLY A 10 -27.56 24.21 -11.70
CA GLY A 10 -27.79 22.86 -12.24
C GLY A 10 -27.00 21.78 -11.51
N ASP A 11 -25.71 22.03 -11.24
CA ASP A 11 -24.84 21.08 -10.52
C ASP A 11 -25.23 20.94 -9.04
N ALA A 12 -25.62 22.03 -8.38
CA ALA A 12 -26.10 21.98 -6.99
C ALA A 12 -27.39 21.12 -6.85
N LEU A 13 -28.31 21.22 -7.81
CA LEU A 13 -29.54 20.44 -7.83
C LEU A 13 -29.32 18.96 -8.19
N ALA A 14 -28.34 18.66 -9.04
CA ALA A 14 -27.94 17.29 -9.35
C ALA A 14 -27.31 16.59 -8.13
N ASN A 15 -26.40 17.28 -7.44
CA ASN A 15 -25.77 16.78 -6.21
C ASN A 15 -26.79 16.57 -5.08
N GLU A 16 -27.79 17.46 -4.97
CA GLU A 16 -28.85 17.32 -3.99
C GLU A 16 -29.76 16.11 -4.28
N ALA A 17 -30.11 15.87 -5.55
CA ALA A 17 -30.90 14.71 -5.94
C ALA A 17 -30.19 13.38 -5.64
N ASP A 18 -28.87 13.33 -5.88
CA ASP A 18 -28.04 12.17 -5.58
C ASP A 18 -27.90 11.94 -4.08
N LEU A 19 -27.80 13.00 -3.27
CA LEU A 19 -27.79 12.90 -1.81
C LEU A 19 -29.12 12.35 -1.27
N LEU A 20 -30.25 12.83 -1.78
CA LEU A 20 -31.58 12.34 -1.40
C LEU A 20 -31.77 10.86 -1.78
N LEU A 21 -31.16 10.41 -2.89
CA LEU A 21 -31.13 9.00 -3.27
C LEU A 21 -30.32 8.16 -2.28
N MET A 22 -29.12 8.62 -1.88
CA MET A 22 -28.28 7.93 -0.91
C MET A 22 -28.94 7.85 0.47
N ILE A 23 -29.64 8.91 0.90
CA ILE A 23 -30.40 8.91 2.16
C ILE A 23 -31.54 7.89 2.09
N ARG A 24 -32.29 7.86 0.99
CA ARG A 24 -33.38 6.90 0.80
C ARG A 24 -32.88 5.45 0.82
N GLU A 25 -31.76 5.18 0.16
CA GLU A 25 -31.09 3.87 0.14
C GLU A 25 -30.69 3.45 1.56
N TYR A 26 -30.08 4.35 2.33
CA TYR A 26 -29.72 4.11 3.72
C TYR A 26 -30.93 3.85 4.62
N LEU A 27 -31.99 4.65 4.50
CA LEU A 27 -33.21 4.47 5.30
C LEU A 27 -33.91 3.13 5.01
N LYS A 28 -33.87 2.66 3.75
CA LYS A 28 -34.33 1.32 3.38
C LYS A 28 -33.45 0.22 3.95
N PHE A 29 -32.12 0.40 3.88
CA PHE A 29 -31.17 -0.53 4.50
C PHE A 29 -31.37 -0.66 6.00
N CYS A 30 -31.77 0.41 6.69
CA CYS A 30 -32.07 0.39 8.12
C CYS A 30 -33.47 -0.15 8.48
N GLU A 31 -34.25 -0.65 7.51
CA GLU A 31 -35.62 -1.15 7.73
C GLU A 31 -36.53 -0.09 8.41
N LEU A 32 -36.44 1.18 7.97
CA LEU A 32 -37.24 2.30 8.46
C LEU A 32 -38.37 2.63 7.48
N GLU A 33 -39.27 1.69 7.21
CA GLU A 33 -40.25 1.79 6.11
C GLU A 33 -41.20 2.99 6.26
N GLU A 34 -41.69 3.25 7.47
CA GLU A 34 -42.56 4.40 7.74
C GLU A 34 -41.83 5.73 7.51
N THR A 35 -40.55 5.80 7.88
CA THR A 35 -39.70 6.97 7.64
C THR A 35 -39.45 7.18 6.15
N VAL A 36 -39.21 6.10 5.38
CA VAL A 36 -39.06 6.18 3.91
C VAL A 36 -40.32 6.72 3.25
N LYS A 37 -41.51 6.27 3.68
CA LYS A 37 -42.79 6.74 3.13
C LYS A 37 -43.00 8.23 3.39
N ILE A 38 -42.71 8.70 4.61
CA ILE A 38 -42.81 10.11 4.97
C ILE A 38 -41.77 10.93 4.20
N PHE A 39 -40.53 10.46 4.13
CA PHE A 39 -39.43 11.11 3.42
C PHE A 39 -39.72 11.29 1.93
N GLU A 40 -40.23 10.25 1.25
CA GLU A 40 -40.63 10.35 -0.15
C GLU A 40 -41.79 11.34 -0.36
N ARG A 41 -42.73 11.41 0.59
CA ARG A 41 -43.86 12.34 0.54
C ARG A 41 -43.39 13.79 0.70
N GLU A 42 -42.48 14.06 1.62
CA GLU A 42 -41.90 15.39 1.83
C GLU A 42 -41.00 15.83 0.69
N CYS A 43 -40.22 14.91 0.11
CA CYS A 43 -39.41 15.21 -1.07
C CYS A 43 -40.29 15.62 -2.26
N LYS A 44 -41.42 14.94 -2.46
CA LYS A 44 -42.41 15.28 -3.49
C LYS A 44 -43.10 16.62 -3.23
N SER A 45 -43.50 16.90 -1.99
CA SER A 45 -44.18 18.16 -1.65
C SER A 45 -43.25 19.38 -1.79
N LYS A 46 -41.95 19.21 -1.60
CA LYS A 46 -40.93 20.26 -1.77
C LYS A 46 -40.39 20.39 -3.20
N GLY A 47 -40.96 19.69 -4.18
CA GLY A 47 -40.53 19.75 -5.58
C GLY A 47 -39.16 19.10 -5.86
N LYS A 48 -38.57 18.39 -4.88
CA LYS A 48 -37.30 17.66 -4.99
C LYS A 48 -37.60 16.23 -5.43
N SER A 49 -38.00 16.07 -6.68
CA SER A 49 -38.34 14.75 -7.22
C SER A 49 -37.09 13.88 -7.27
N VAL A 50 -37.00 12.94 -6.32
CA VAL A 50 -36.04 11.84 -6.34
C VAL A 50 -36.24 11.11 -7.67
N ARG A 51 -35.33 11.33 -8.64
CA ARG A 51 -35.39 10.64 -9.93
C ARG A 51 -35.49 9.14 -9.65
N LYS A 52 -36.55 8.50 -10.14
CA LYS A 52 -36.62 7.05 -10.21
C LYS A 52 -35.60 6.60 -11.26
N THR A 53 -34.34 6.45 -10.87
CA THR A 53 -33.40 5.70 -11.69
C THR A 53 -33.72 4.21 -11.55
N ARG A 54 -33.73 3.56 -12.71
CA ARG A 54 -34.08 2.17 -13.02
C ARG A 54 -33.78 1.19 -11.88
N SER A 55 -34.87 0.53 -11.45
CA SER A 55 -34.89 -0.84 -10.90
C SER A 55 -33.92 -1.18 -9.76
N PHE A 56 -34.23 -0.73 -8.54
CA PHE A 56 -34.01 -1.57 -7.36
C PHE A 56 -35.20 -2.51 -7.21
N SER A 57 -35.14 -3.57 -8.01
CA SER A 57 -35.86 -4.83 -7.83
C SER A 57 -34.82 -5.85 -7.37
N GLU A 58 -34.14 -5.56 -6.27
CA GLU A 58 -33.12 -6.45 -5.68
C GLU A 58 -33.59 -7.06 -4.36
N ASP A 59 -34.41 -6.36 -3.56
CA ASP A 59 -35.05 -6.95 -2.36
C ASP A 59 -35.98 -8.14 -2.70
N LEU A 60 -36.51 -8.19 -3.93
CA LEU A 60 -37.30 -9.32 -4.43
C LEU A 60 -36.46 -10.41 -5.09
N LYS A 61 -35.15 -10.19 -5.34
CA LYS A 61 -34.25 -11.14 -6.02
C LYS A 61 -33.31 -11.88 -5.06
N THR A 62 -32.97 -11.32 -3.90
CA THR A 62 -32.08 -12.00 -2.93
C THR A 62 -32.70 -13.26 -2.33
N VAL A 63 -34.01 -13.26 -2.07
CA VAL A 63 -34.76 -14.43 -1.57
C VAL A 63 -34.81 -15.58 -2.57
N PRO A 64 -35.15 -15.38 -3.87
CA PRO A 64 -35.08 -16.47 -4.84
C PRO A 64 -33.65 -16.95 -5.08
N ILE A 65 -32.63 -16.07 -5.13
CA ILE A 65 -31.24 -16.49 -5.31
C ILE A 65 -30.73 -17.33 -4.13
N GLN A 66 -31.05 -16.94 -2.89
CA GLN A 66 -30.73 -17.74 -1.71
C GLN A 66 -31.40 -19.12 -1.78
N LYS A 67 -32.65 -19.17 -2.23
CA LYS A 67 -33.40 -20.41 -2.41
C LYS A 67 -32.79 -21.29 -3.51
N ASP A 68 -32.35 -20.69 -4.61
CA ASP A 68 -31.74 -21.38 -5.75
C ASP A 68 -30.34 -21.93 -5.42
N LEU A 69 -29.55 -21.19 -4.61
CA LEU A 69 -28.28 -21.68 -4.07
C LEU A 69 -28.48 -22.85 -3.11
N LEU A 70 -29.49 -22.77 -2.24
CA LEU A 70 -29.81 -23.85 -1.30
C LEU A 70 -30.38 -25.08 -2.02
N SER A 71 -31.23 -24.91 -3.03
CA SER A 71 -31.72 -26.04 -3.84
C SER A 71 -30.58 -26.71 -4.61
N SER A 72 -29.68 -25.93 -5.21
CA SER A 72 -28.50 -26.48 -5.90
C SER A 72 -27.57 -27.26 -4.95
N PHE A 73 -27.47 -26.83 -3.69
CA PHE A 73 -26.75 -27.55 -2.64
C PHE A 73 -27.43 -28.87 -2.26
N ASP A 74 -28.76 -28.85 -2.10
CA ASP A 74 -29.56 -30.02 -1.73
C ASP A 74 -29.56 -31.07 -2.89
N ASP A 75 -29.65 -30.61 -4.14
CA ASP A 75 -29.65 -31.43 -5.38
C ASP A 75 -28.24 -31.89 -5.82
N GLY A 76 -27.19 -31.31 -5.25
CA GLY A 76 -25.79 -31.66 -5.53
C GLY A 76 -25.27 -31.20 -6.90
N GLU A 77 -25.89 -30.16 -7.46
CA GLU A 77 -25.53 -29.54 -8.75
C GLU A 77 -24.35 -28.58 -8.58
N MET A 78 -23.13 -29.13 -8.66
CA MET A 78 -21.88 -28.41 -8.37
C MET A 78 -21.64 -27.20 -9.28
N THR A 79 -21.86 -27.35 -10.59
CA THR A 79 -21.58 -26.29 -11.58
C THR A 79 -22.49 -25.09 -11.39
N VAL A 80 -23.80 -25.34 -11.32
CA VAL A 80 -24.83 -24.32 -11.08
C VAL A 80 -24.59 -23.59 -9.77
N PHE A 81 -24.25 -24.34 -8.70
CA PHE A 81 -23.94 -23.76 -7.41
C PHE A 81 -22.75 -22.79 -7.48
N PHE A 82 -21.62 -23.21 -8.05
CA PHE A 82 -20.41 -22.37 -8.07
C PHE A 82 -20.50 -21.20 -9.06
N GLU A 83 -21.31 -21.32 -10.12
CA GLU A 83 -21.66 -20.19 -10.99
C GLU A 83 -22.44 -19.13 -10.20
N LEU A 84 -23.51 -19.53 -9.52
CA LEU A 84 -24.32 -18.63 -8.68
C LEU A 84 -23.51 -18.05 -7.52
N TRP A 85 -22.65 -18.85 -6.89
CA TRP A 85 -21.76 -18.42 -5.80
C TRP A 85 -20.75 -17.36 -6.28
N THR A 86 -20.18 -17.55 -7.46
CA THR A 86 -19.19 -16.63 -8.02
C THR A 86 -19.82 -15.31 -8.45
N GLU A 87 -21.05 -15.36 -8.96
CA GLU A 87 -21.81 -14.19 -9.41
C GLU A 87 -22.35 -13.35 -8.24
N HIS A 88 -22.87 -13.99 -7.19
CA HIS A 88 -23.63 -13.29 -6.15
C HIS A 88 -22.86 -13.06 -4.84
N VAL A 89 -21.77 -13.80 -4.58
CA VAL A 89 -20.93 -13.57 -3.41
C VAL A 89 -19.76 -12.66 -3.80
N PRO A 90 -19.63 -11.44 -3.22
CA PRO A 90 -18.62 -10.49 -3.63
C PRO A 90 -17.18 -11.02 -3.47
N ALA A 91 -16.31 -10.70 -4.43
CA ALA A 91 -14.91 -11.13 -4.43
C ALA A 91 -14.16 -10.70 -3.16
N HIS A 92 -14.40 -9.49 -2.65
CA HIS A 92 -13.75 -9.00 -1.43
C HIS A 92 -14.09 -9.82 -0.18
N VAL A 93 -15.33 -10.33 -0.08
CA VAL A 93 -15.73 -11.23 1.02
C VAL A 93 -15.07 -12.59 0.85
N ARG A 94 -15.12 -13.14 -0.37
CA ARG A 94 -14.52 -14.43 -0.69
C ARG A 94 -13.00 -14.48 -0.47
N ASP A 95 -12.31 -13.35 -0.68
CA ASP A 95 -10.85 -13.30 -0.62
C ASP A 95 -10.32 -12.77 0.73
N SER A 96 -11.13 -12.04 1.51
CA SER A 96 -10.72 -11.45 2.79
C SER A 96 -11.31 -12.16 4.03
N ASP A 97 -12.52 -12.73 3.93
CA ASP A 97 -13.19 -13.35 5.08
C ASP A 97 -12.78 -14.82 5.22
N THR A 98 -12.01 -15.11 6.27
CA THR A 98 -11.56 -16.47 6.59
C THR A 98 -12.74 -17.44 6.79
N THR A 99 -13.87 -16.99 7.33
CA THR A 99 -15.03 -17.86 7.56
C THR A 99 -15.66 -18.32 6.24
N VAL A 100 -15.69 -17.43 5.25
CA VAL A 100 -16.21 -17.72 3.90
C VAL A 100 -15.24 -18.60 3.12
N GLN A 101 -13.93 -18.38 3.26
CA GLN A 101 -12.91 -19.25 2.67
C GLN A 101 -12.98 -20.67 3.21
N LYS A 102 -13.13 -20.82 4.53
CA LYS A 102 -13.32 -22.14 5.17
C LYS A 102 -14.59 -22.82 4.65
N LEU A 103 -15.69 -22.07 4.52
CA LEU A 103 -16.94 -22.60 3.99
C LEU A 103 -16.80 -23.04 2.52
N GLU A 104 -16.19 -22.22 1.66
CA GLU A 104 -15.91 -22.53 0.25
C GLU A 104 -15.13 -23.85 0.14
N PHE A 105 -14.11 -24.04 0.99
CA PHE A 105 -13.34 -25.29 1.06
C PHE A 105 -14.21 -26.50 1.44
N TYR A 106 -15.06 -26.37 2.46
CA TYR A 106 -15.98 -27.43 2.87
C TYR A 106 -17.06 -27.73 1.80
N LEU A 107 -17.53 -26.72 1.07
CA LEU A 107 -18.46 -26.88 -0.05
C LEU A 107 -17.81 -27.68 -1.19
N HIS A 108 -16.55 -27.37 -1.53
CA HIS A 108 -15.80 -28.17 -2.51
C HIS A 108 -15.65 -29.63 -2.08
N ILE A 109 -15.38 -29.91 -0.79
CA ILE A 109 -15.37 -31.29 -0.27
C ILE A 109 -16.74 -31.93 -0.43
N TYR A 110 -17.80 -31.26 0.02
CA TYR A 110 -19.18 -31.76 -0.05
C TYR A 110 -19.56 -32.17 -1.47
N PHE A 111 -19.40 -31.26 -2.45
CA PHE A 111 -19.74 -31.58 -3.83
C PHE A 111 -18.87 -32.72 -4.38
N THR A 112 -17.61 -32.81 -3.97
CA THR A 112 -16.71 -33.92 -4.37
C THR A 112 -17.22 -35.26 -3.86
N ILE A 113 -17.63 -35.36 -2.60
CA ILE A 113 -18.10 -36.63 -1.99
C ILE A 113 -19.59 -36.91 -2.25
N TYR A 114 -20.37 -35.92 -2.73
CA TYR A 114 -21.81 -36.05 -2.96
C TYR A 114 -22.19 -37.29 -3.79
N PRO A 115 -21.52 -37.61 -4.92
CA PRO A 115 -21.83 -38.82 -5.69
C PRO A 115 -21.54 -40.11 -4.91
N LEU A 116 -20.58 -40.11 -3.98
CA LEU A 116 -20.27 -41.27 -3.13
C LEU A 116 -21.28 -41.45 -1.99
N LYS A 117 -21.87 -40.35 -1.50
CA LYS A 117 -22.85 -40.38 -0.41
C LYS A 117 -24.24 -40.79 -0.91
N ASN A 118 -24.63 -40.35 -2.10
CA ASN A 118 -25.97 -40.57 -2.66
C ASN A 118 -26.01 -41.68 -3.73
N SER A 119 -24.99 -42.55 -3.77
CA SER A 119 -24.78 -43.49 -4.87
C SER A 119 -25.90 -44.53 -4.98
N VAL A 120 -26.44 -44.71 -6.20
CA VAL A 120 -27.34 -45.81 -6.58
C VAL A 120 -26.77 -46.63 -7.76
N GLY A 121 -25.62 -46.26 -8.37
CA GLY A 121 -25.10 -47.03 -9.51
C GLY A 121 -23.67 -46.73 -10.00
N LYS A 122 -23.30 -47.35 -11.15
CA LYS A 122 -21.96 -47.27 -11.76
C LYS A 122 -21.60 -45.89 -12.35
N GLN A 123 -22.60 -45.05 -12.65
CA GLN A 123 -22.43 -43.68 -13.18
C GLN A 123 -21.76 -42.74 -12.16
N ASP A 124 -21.88 -43.04 -10.86
CA ASP A 124 -21.41 -42.17 -9.77
C ASP A 124 -19.88 -42.15 -9.62
N LYS A 125 -19.18 -43.22 -10.07
CA LYS A 125 -17.71 -43.26 -10.08
C LYS A 125 -17.10 -42.32 -11.11
N ALA A 126 -17.74 -42.16 -12.27
CA ALA A 126 -17.28 -41.24 -13.31
C ALA A 126 -17.48 -39.78 -12.86
N ARG A 127 -18.66 -39.48 -12.29
CA ARG A 127 -18.97 -38.17 -11.70
C ARG A 127 -18.02 -37.82 -10.54
N PHE A 128 -17.69 -38.80 -9.69
CA PHE A 128 -16.70 -38.62 -8.63
C PHE A 128 -15.31 -38.28 -9.19
N ALA A 129 -14.85 -39.00 -10.22
CA ALA A 129 -13.55 -38.75 -10.86
C ALA A 129 -13.48 -37.37 -11.56
N GLU A 130 -14.59 -36.89 -12.11
CA GLU A 130 -14.68 -35.54 -12.65
C GLU A 130 -14.57 -34.50 -11.53
N ARG A 131 -15.39 -34.63 -10.47
CA ARG A 131 -15.43 -33.69 -9.35
C ARG A 131 -14.11 -33.66 -8.56
N ILE A 132 -13.40 -34.77 -8.44
CA ILE A 132 -12.08 -34.79 -7.78
C ILE A 132 -11.02 -34.04 -8.59
N THR A 133 -11.16 -34.01 -9.92
CA THR A 133 -10.28 -33.22 -10.80
C THR A 133 -10.52 -31.72 -10.57
N HIS A 134 -11.79 -31.30 -10.47
CA HIS A 134 -12.14 -29.93 -10.09
C HIS A 134 -11.61 -29.56 -8.69
N PHE A 135 -11.74 -30.47 -7.73
CA PHE A 135 -11.22 -30.24 -6.39
C PHE A 135 -9.69 -30.11 -6.38
N LYS A 136 -8.98 -30.95 -7.15
CA LYS A 136 -7.52 -30.85 -7.31
C LYS A 136 -7.13 -29.48 -7.87
N HIS A 137 -7.82 -29.00 -8.91
CA HIS A 137 -7.57 -27.68 -9.47
C HIS A 137 -7.82 -26.55 -8.45
N PHE A 138 -8.87 -26.70 -7.63
CA PHE A 138 -9.14 -25.75 -6.54
C PHE A 138 -8.01 -25.75 -5.49
N LEU A 139 -7.50 -26.91 -5.07
CA LEU A 139 -6.38 -27.02 -4.12
C LEU A 139 -5.09 -26.37 -4.64
N GLU A 140 -4.83 -26.43 -5.95
CA GLU A 140 -3.67 -25.82 -6.60
C GLU A 140 -3.80 -24.29 -6.77
N THR A 141 -5.02 -23.75 -6.69
CA THR A 141 -5.32 -22.32 -6.92
C THR A 141 -5.76 -21.62 -5.64
N ARG A 142 -7.07 -21.40 -5.45
CA ARG A 142 -7.64 -20.66 -4.30
C ARG A 142 -7.47 -21.43 -2.98
N GLY A 143 -7.52 -22.76 -3.03
CA GLY A 143 -7.36 -23.62 -1.87
C GLY A 143 -5.95 -23.55 -1.26
N ALA A 144 -4.92 -23.23 -2.04
CA ALA A 144 -3.52 -23.29 -1.61
C ALA A 144 -3.21 -22.46 -0.35
N ALA A 145 -3.88 -21.31 -0.17
CA ALA A 145 -3.72 -20.46 1.01
C ALA A 145 -4.14 -21.15 2.32
N LEU A 146 -5.09 -22.09 2.25
CA LEU A 146 -5.62 -22.81 3.41
C LEU A 146 -4.75 -24.01 3.83
N SER A 147 -3.67 -24.32 3.10
CA SER A 147 -2.75 -25.43 3.41
C SER A 147 -2.02 -25.27 4.74
N GLN A 148 -1.89 -24.03 5.22
CA GLN A 148 -1.28 -23.71 6.51
C GLN A 148 -2.23 -23.94 7.70
N THR A 149 -3.52 -24.18 7.44
CA THR A 149 -4.51 -24.43 8.49
C THR A 149 -4.52 -25.91 8.84
N THR A 150 -4.18 -26.24 10.09
CA THR A 150 -4.09 -27.62 10.60
C THR A 150 -5.40 -28.41 10.44
N GLU A 151 -6.54 -27.72 10.48
CA GLU A 151 -7.88 -28.29 10.27
C GLU A 151 -8.07 -28.92 8.88
N PHE A 152 -7.42 -28.40 7.83
CA PHE A 152 -7.63 -28.85 6.46
C PHE A 152 -6.59 -29.81 5.92
N LEU A 153 -5.48 -30.00 6.64
CA LEU A 153 -4.30 -30.71 6.14
C LEU A 153 -4.61 -32.14 5.70
N SER A 154 -5.47 -32.84 6.44
CA SER A 154 -5.91 -34.21 6.11
C SER A 154 -6.72 -34.28 4.81
N TYR A 155 -7.45 -33.22 4.45
CA TYR A 155 -8.29 -33.19 3.24
C TYR A 155 -7.50 -32.93 1.96
N TYR A 156 -6.26 -32.46 2.03
CA TYR A 156 -5.36 -32.39 0.87
C TYR A 156 -4.98 -33.78 0.34
N ALA A 157 -5.10 -34.81 1.16
CA ALA A 157 -4.89 -36.20 0.75
C ALA A 157 -6.13 -36.79 0.03
N LEU A 158 -7.30 -36.15 0.12
CA LEU A 158 -8.57 -36.67 -0.43
C LEU A 158 -8.48 -37.03 -1.92
N PRO A 159 -7.85 -36.23 -2.81
CA PRO A 159 -7.69 -36.59 -4.23
C PRO A 159 -6.87 -37.84 -4.50
N PHE A 160 -6.02 -38.23 -3.56
CA PHE A 160 -5.08 -39.35 -3.71
C PHE A 160 -5.58 -40.63 -3.03
N VAL A 161 -6.70 -40.57 -2.30
CA VAL A 161 -7.26 -41.70 -1.59
C VAL A 161 -8.25 -42.45 -2.51
N PRO A 162 -7.98 -43.72 -2.86
CA PRO A 162 -8.78 -44.46 -3.83
C PRO A 162 -10.20 -44.77 -3.34
N ASN A 163 -10.43 -44.82 -2.02
CA ASN A 163 -11.75 -44.96 -1.44
C ASN A 163 -11.93 -44.09 -0.18
N PRO A 164 -12.39 -42.83 -0.36
CA PRO A 164 -12.58 -41.91 0.77
C PRO A 164 -13.62 -42.39 1.80
N ALA A 165 -14.62 -43.17 1.38
CA ALA A 165 -15.71 -43.62 2.26
C ALA A 165 -15.25 -44.62 3.34
N SER A 166 -14.19 -45.39 3.06
CA SER A 166 -13.62 -46.36 4.00
C SER A 166 -12.52 -45.79 4.90
N HIS A 167 -12.08 -44.56 4.67
CA HIS A 167 -10.91 -44.02 5.37
C HIS A 167 -11.31 -43.39 6.72
N PRO A 168 -10.66 -43.75 7.85
CA PRO A 168 -11.02 -43.26 9.18
C PRO A 168 -11.06 -41.74 9.30
N SER A 169 -10.12 -41.04 8.65
CA SER A 169 -10.01 -39.58 8.69
C SER A 169 -11.13 -38.82 7.97
N PHE A 170 -11.95 -39.49 7.16
CA PHE A 170 -13.04 -38.87 6.39
C PHE A 170 -14.43 -39.35 6.83
N LYS A 171 -14.51 -40.24 7.82
CA LYS A 171 -15.76 -40.84 8.28
C LYS A 171 -16.82 -39.79 8.68
N GLU A 172 -16.38 -38.67 9.26
CA GLU A 172 -17.26 -37.57 9.65
C GLU A 172 -17.94 -36.89 8.45
N LEU A 173 -17.26 -36.79 7.30
CA LEU A 173 -17.79 -36.16 6.10
C LEU A 173 -19.01 -36.89 5.51
N PHE A 174 -19.13 -38.20 5.77
CA PHE A 174 -20.23 -39.03 5.28
C PHE A 174 -21.43 -39.06 6.24
N GLN A 175 -21.33 -38.43 7.42
CA GLN A 175 -22.44 -38.33 8.36
C GLN A 175 -23.49 -37.31 7.90
N ASP A 176 -24.76 -37.54 8.23
CA ASP A 176 -25.83 -36.58 7.92
C ASP A 176 -25.79 -35.33 8.78
N SER A 177 -25.27 -35.44 10.00
CA SER A 177 -24.98 -34.30 10.88
C SER A 177 -24.06 -33.28 10.21
N TRP A 178 -23.00 -33.76 9.54
CA TRP A 178 -22.03 -32.90 8.86
C TRP A 178 -22.64 -32.12 7.70
N THR A 179 -23.46 -32.78 6.85
CA THR A 179 -24.17 -32.11 5.74
C THR A 179 -25.14 -31.04 6.27
N LEU A 180 -25.86 -31.35 7.34
CA LEU A 180 -26.85 -30.45 7.93
C LEU A 180 -26.17 -29.23 8.59
N ASP A 181 -25.03 -29.43 9.24
CA ASP A 181 -24.20 -28.36 9.80
C ASP A 181 -23.57 -27.49 8.71
N LEU A 182 -23.13 -28.09 7.61
CA LEU A 182 -22.61 -27.35 6.45
C LEU A 182 -23.70 -26.48 5.82
N ARG A 183 -24.91 -27.03 5.65
CA ARG A 183 -26.08 -26.29 5.15
C ARG A 183 -26.44 -25.11 6.05
N LYS A 184 -26.45 -25.29 7.37
CA LYS A 184 -26.68 -24.19 8.33
C LYS A 184 -25.61 -23.11 8.25
N LYS A 185 -24.34 -23.49 8.09
CA LYS A 185 -23.24 -22.53 7.90
C LYS A 185 -23.40 -21.75 6.59
N LEU A 186 -23.77 -22.44 5.50
CA LEU A 186 -24.06 -21.81 4.21
C LEU A 186 -25.22 -20.82 4.34
N GLU A 187 -26.34 -21.23 4.91
CA GLU A 187 -27.51 -20.37 5.09
C GLU A 187 -27.20 -19.13 5.94
N LYS A 188 -26.42 -19.30 7.01
CA LYS A 188 -25.94 -18.17 7.83
C LYS A 188 -25.08 -17.21 7.02
N VAL A 189 -24.13 -17.72 6.25
CA VAL A 189 -23.25 -16.89 5.40
C VAL A 189 -24.08 -16.18 4.34
N LEU A 190 -24.95 -16.87 3.60
CA LEU A 190 -25.81 -16.25 2.59
C LEU A 190 -26.69 -15.16 3.17
N THR A 191 -27.26 -15.38 4.36
CA THR A 191 -28.05 -14.36 5.07
C THR A 191 -27.20 -13.14 5.42
N LEU A 192 -25.93 -13.31 5.77
CA LEU A 192 -25.04 -12.20 6.11
C LEU A 192 -24.47 -11.52 4.86
N THR A 193 -24.10 -12.27 3.82
CA THR A 193 -23.44 -11.74 2.61
C THR A 193 -24.42 -11.14 1.62
N LEU A 194 -25.60 -11.74 1.42
CA LEU A 194 -26.64 -11.19 0.54
C LEU A 194 -27.37 -10.01 1.19
N LYS A 195 -27.36 -9.90 2.53
CA LYS A 195 -27.75 -8.67 3.24
C LYS A 195 -26.63 -7.63 3.31
N ALA A 196 -25.37 -8.04 3.17
CA ALA A 196 -24.23 -7.12 3.12
C ALA A 196 -23.93 -6.62 1.70
N SER A 197 -24.39 -7.30 0.64
CA SER A 197 -24.28 -6.79 -0.74
C SER A 197 -25.14 -5.55 -0.99
N THR A 198 -26.05 -5.23 -0.06
CA THR A 198 -26.84 -3.99 -0.04
C THR A 198 -26.24 -2.92 0.87
N THR A 199 -24.91 -2.90 1.09
CA THR A 199 -24.27 -1.79 1.82
C THR A 199 -24.57 -0.48 1.11
N PRO A 200 -25.29 0.46 1.75
CA PRO A 200 -25.73 1.65 1.09
C PRO A 200 -24.53 2.55 0.81
N ARG A 201 -24.55 3.24 -0.33
CA ARG A 201 -23.45 4.10 -0.78
C ARG A 201 -22.99 5.12 0.27
N LEU A 202 -23.90 5.59 1.12
CA LEU A 202 -23.62 6.49 2.26
C LEU A 202 -22.65 5.85 3.29
N LEU A 203 -22.82 4.57 3.60
CA LEU A 203 -21.96 3.83 4.53
C LEU A 203 -20.58 3.58 3.93
N THR A 204 -20.52 3.33 2.62
CA THR A 204 -19.25 3.18 1.89
C THR A 204 -18.46 4.48 1.91
N LEU A 205 -19.08 5.61 1.59
CA LEU A 205 -18.45 6.93 1.67
C LEU A 205 -17.97 7.27 3.10
N TYR A 206 -18.71 6.87 4.14
CA TYR A 206 -18.28 7.06 5.52
C TYR A 206 -17.05 6.18 5.87
N ARG A 207 -17.00 4.93 5.39
CA ARG A 207 -15.82 4.07 5.57
C ARG A 207 -14.60 4.57 4.79
N GLU A 208 -14.79 5.03 3.57
CA GLU A 208 -13.73 5.61 2.73
C GLU A 208 -13.16 6.90 3.35
N SER A 209 -14.03 7.77 3.88
CA SER A 209 -13.57 8.97 4.58
C SER A 209 -12.85 8.66 5.90
N THR A 210 -13.31 7.67 6.66
CA THR A 210 -12.62 7.26 7.90
C THR A 210 -11.29 6.55 7.66
N THR A 211 -11.16 5.80 6.57
CA THR A 211 -9.90 5.16 6.17
C THR A 211 -8.90 6.18 5.60
N SER A 212 -9.34 7.09 4.72
CA SER A 212 -8.51 8.23 4.26
C SER A 212 -8.05 9.09 5.44
N ASN A 213 -8.96 9.47 6.35
CA ASN A 213 -8.60 10.26 7.53
C ASN A 213 -7.59 9.54 8.44
N ARG A 214 -7.56 8.21 8.45
CA ARG A 214 -6.60 7.43 9.25
C ARG A 214 -5.21 7.43 8.61
N GLU A 215 -5.14 7.26 7.29
CA GLU A 215 -3.88 7.37 6.53
C GLU A 215 -3.33 8.79 6.59
N ASP A 216 -4.18 9.81 6.46
CA ASP A 216 -3.81 11.23 6.57
C ASP A 216 -3.37 11.57 8.01
N ALA A 217 -4.02 11.02 9.04
CA ALA A 217 -3.63 11.21 10.45
C ALA A 217 -2.31 10.52 10.79
N GLU A 218 -2.05 9.33 10.24
CA GLU A 218 -0.78 8.62 10.42
C GLU A 218 0.37 9.35 9.71
N GLN A 219 0.16 9.85 8.48
CA GLN A 219 1.12 10.70 7.77
C GLN A 219 1.38 12.02 8.50
N LEU A 220 0.35 12.67 9.03
CA LEU A 220 0.49 13.91 9.82
C LEU A 220 1.26 13.65 11.12
N SER A 221 1.03 12.52 11.79
CA SER A 221 1.76 12.13 13.00
C SER A 221 3.24 11.87 12.71
N GLU A 222 3.55 11.20 11.60
CA GLU A 222 4.93 10.93 11.20
C GLU A 222 5.66 12.22 10.78
N ALA A 223 5.01 13.10 10.03
CA ALA A 223 5.53 14.43 9.70
C ALA A 223 5.76 15.27 10.95
N GLN A 224 4.85 15.24 11.93
CA GLN A 224 5.00 15.94 13.20
C GLN A 224 6.15 15.40 14.04
N LYS A 225 6.36 14.08 14.06
CA LYS A 225 7.55 13.46 14.68
C LYS A 225 8.83 13.92 14.02
N GLN A 226 8.89 13.98 12.68
CA GLN A 226 10.05 14.48 11.95
C GLN A 226 10.34 15.94 12.27
N VAL A 227 9.34 16.82 12.25
CA VAL A 227 9.50 18.24 12.63
C VAL A 227 10.00 18.38 14.07
N SER A 228 9.49 17.58 15.01
CA SER A 228 9.96 17.58 16.40
C SER A 228 11.43 17.16 16.52
N ALA A 229 11.88 16.20 15.70
CA ALA A 229 13.26 15.74 15.68
C ALA A 229 14.19 16.81 15.10
N TYR A 230 13.78 17.49 14.02
CA TYR A 230 14.53 18.61 13.45
C TYR A 230 14.61 19.80 14.41
N MET A 231 13.53 20.15 15.10
CA MET A 231 13.52 21.21 16.11
C MET A 231 14.49 20.90 17.27
N LYS A 232 14.51 19.65 17.76
CA LYS A 232 15.49 19.24 18.80
C LYS A 232 16.93 19.35 18.32
N LYS A 233 17.21 18.93 17.07
CA LYS A 233 18.55 19.06 16.46
C LYS A 233 18.94 20.53 16.30
N PHE A 234 18.03 21.37 15.83
CA PHE A 234 18.27 22.80 15.67
C PHE A 234 18.54 23.47 17.02
N SER A 235 17.73 23.18 18.05
CA SER A 235 17.94 23.71 19.40
C SER A 235 19.30 23.29 19.97
N LYS A 236 19.74 22.04 19.71
CA LYS A 236 21.08 21.59 20.10
C LYS A 236 22.19 22.36 19.37
N ILE A 237 22.09 22.49 18.04
CA ILE A 237 23.07 23.25 17.24
C ILE A 237 23.12 24.71 17.69
N GLN A 238 21.96 25.31 17.97
CA GLN A 238 21.87 26.69 18.46
C GLN A 238 22.55 26.85 19.83
N ALA A 239 22.34 25.90 20.74
CA ALA A 239 23.03 25.90 22.04
C ALA A 239 24.55 25.75 21.87
N ASP A 240 25.01 24.84 21.01
CA ASP A 240 26.43 24.65 20.70
C ASP A 240 27.04 25.93 20.08
N TYR A 241 26.29 26.62 19.21
CA TYR A 241 26.70 27.90 18.63
C TYR A 241 26.86 29.01 19.68
N HIS A 242 25.89 29.15 20.59
CA HIS A 242 25.99 30.12 21.69
C HIS A 242 27.14 29.80 22.64
N ASN A 243 27.37 28.51 22.93
CA ASN A 243 28.51 28.05 23.72
C ASN A 243 29.84 28.43 23.06
N LEU A 244 29.96 28.23 21.74
CA LEU A 244 31.15 28.61 20.99
C LEU A 244 31.39 30.13 21.04
N ILE A 245 30.34 30.94 20.90
CA ILE A 245 30.42 32.41 21.02
C ILE A 245 30.92 32.80 22.42
N SER A 246 30.37 32.20 23.48
CA SER A 246 30.80 32.45 24.88
C SER A 246 32.27 32.11 25.07
N VAL A 247 32.70 30.91 24.63
CA VAL A 247 34.09 30.48 24.77
C VAL A 247 35.03 31.36 23.94
N THR A 248 34.61 31.80 22.75
CA THR A 248 35.40 32.69 21.90
C THR A 248 35.58 34.06 22.56
N ALA A 249 34.52 34.63 23.17
CA ALA A 249 34.61 35.90 23.90
C ALA A 249 35.61 35.80 25.07
N GLU A 250 35.52 34.73 25.87
CA GLU A 250 36.42 34.49 27.00
C GLU A 250 37.88 34.28 26.57
N LEU A 251 38.10 33.60 25.44
CA LEU A 251 39.44 33.43 24.87
C LEU A 251 40.02 34.77 24.39
N VAL A 252 39.19 35.63 23.78
CA VAL A 252 39.60 36.98 23.38
C VAL A 252 39.98 37.83 24.59
N ASP A 253 39.15 37.84 25.63
CA ASP A 253 39.44 38.54 26.90
C ASP A 253 40.73 38.03 27.55
N SER A 254 40.97 36.71 27.50
CA SER A 254 42.17 36.08 28.04
C SER A 254 43.43 36.44 27.24
N ILE A 255 43.32 36.52 25.92
CA ILE A 255 44.41 36.97 25.05
C ILE A 255 44.72 38.44 25.34
N GLU A 256 43.71 39.30 25.46
CA GLU A 256 43.88 40.71 25.81
C GLU A 256 44.56 40.88 27.18
N ALA A 257 44.13 40.10 28.19
CA ALA A 257 44.77 40.09 29.50
C ALA A 257 46.24 39.65 29.46
N THR A 258 46.57 38.70 28.58
CA THR A 258 47.95 38.22 28.38
C THR A 258 48.83 39.25 27.69
N VAL A 259 48.29 39.93 26.67
CA VAL A 259 48.97 41.07 26.01
C VAL A 259 49.25 42.20 27.01
N ASN A 260 48.35 42.39 27.99
CA ASN A 260 48.52 43.33 29.10
C ASN A 260 49.39 42.81 30.26
N GLY A 261 50.05 41.67 30.11
CA GLY A 261 51.04 41.14 31.06
C GLY A 261 50.49 40.30 32.22
N LYS A 262 49.19 39.94 32.21
CA LYS A 262 48.62 39.00 33.19
C LYS A 262 48.83 37.56 32.71
N MET A 263 49.41 36.71 33.56
CA MET A 263 49.54 35.28 33.24
C MET A 263 48.19 34.57 33.33
N ILE A 264 47.90 33.69 32.37
CA ILE A 264 46.74 32.81 32.39
C ILE A 264 47.03 31.64 33.34
N SER A 265 46.11 31.33 34.26
CA SER A 265 46.24 30.16 35.12
C SER A 265 45.89 28.86 34.38
N PRO A 266 46.62 27.76 34.66
CA PRO A 266 46.37 26.47 34.03
C PRO A 266 44.98 25.91 34.35
N GLU A 267 44.44 26.19 35.54
CA GLU A 267 43.09 25.78 35.95
C GLU A 267 42.01 26.47 35.12
N TYR A 268 42.23 27.75 34.77
CA TYR A 268 41.32 28.50 33.91
C TYR A 268 41.32 27.94 32.48
N LEU A 269 42.49 27.63 31.92
CA LEU A 269 42.62 27.03 30.58
C LEU A 269 41.92 25.66 30.51
N GLN A 270 42.04 24.85 31.57
CA GLN A 270 41.37 23.56 31.67
C GLN A 270 39.84 23.73 31.68
N SER A 271 39.32 24.72 32.41
CA SER A 271 37.87 25.01 32.45
C SER A 271 37.30 25.44 31.08
N VAL A 272 38.10 26.14 30.27
CA VAL A 272 37.73 26.56 28.91
C VAL A 272 37.72 25.35 27.98
N CYS A 273 38.75 24.50 28.04
CA CYS A 273 38.82 23.29 27.23
C CYS A 273 37.67 22.32 27.54
N VAL A 274 37.36 22.08 28.81
CA VAL A 274 36.24 21.19 29.20
C VAL A 274 34.90 21.69 28.65
N ARG A 275 34.63 23.01 28.70
CA ARG A 275 33.40 23.57 28.13
C ARG A 275 33.35 23.48 26.61
N LEU A 276 34.49 23.72 25.93
CA LEU A 276 34.61 23.58 24.48
C LEU A 276 34.32 22.14 23.99
N PHE A 277 34.65 21.13 24.80
CA PHE A 277 34.47 19.72 24.46
C PHE A 277 33.30 19.03 25.18
N SER A 278 32.47 19.76 25.92
CA SER A 278 31.39 19.24 26.79
C SER A 278 30.31 18.44 26.03
N GLY A 279 30.23 18.58 24.70
CA GLY A 279 29.34 17.78 23.83
C GLY A 279 29.98 16.55 23.17
N HIS A 280 31.30 16.39 23.27
CA HIS A 280 32.09 15.38 22.54
C HIS A 280 32.86 14.40 23.43
N MET A 281 33.01 14.70 24.72
CA MET A 281 33.73 13.87 25.69
C MET A 281 32.89 13.62 26.94
N SER A 282 33.01 12.41 27.51
CA SER A 282 32.51 12.15 28.85
C SER A 282 33.37 12.93 29.86
N GLN A 283 32.74 13.43 30.94
CA GLN A 283 33.42 14.16 32.03
C GLN A 283 34.67 13.42 32.55
N SER A 284 34.64 12.09 32.56
CA SER A 284 35.76 11.22 32.97
C SER A 284 37.02 11.33 32.11
N VAL A 285 36.90 11.61 30.81
CA VAL A 285 38.07 11.74 29.92
C VAL A 285 38.64 13.16 30.00
N ALA A 286 37.78 14.15 30.23
CA ALA A 286 38.17 15.56 30.38
C ALA A 286 39.07 15.80 31.61
N GLU A 287 38.88 15.06 32.70
CA GLU A 287 39.71 15.13 33.91
C GLU A 287 41.08 14.45 33.77
N SER A 288 41.21 13.50 32.84
CA SER A 288 42.44 12.73 32.61
C SER A 288 43.46 13.40 31.68
N ILE A 289 43.08 14.49 31.01
CA ILE A 289 43.90 15.14 29.98
C ILE A 289 44.60 16.38 30.55
N ASP A 290 45.92 16.37 30.44
CA ASP A 290 46.77 17.49 30.81
C ASP A 290 46.81 18.55 29.68
N PHE A 291 45.94 19.55 29.79
CA PHE A 291 45.85 20.68 28.87
C PHE A 291 46.98 21.70 29.05
N THR A 292 47.82 21.57 30.08
CA THR A 292 48.98 22.46 30.29
C THR A 292 50.14 22.14 29.35
N ARG A 293 50.13 20.93 28.76
CA ARG A 293 51.09 20.54 27.72
C ARG A 293 50.84 21.28 26.40
N PRO A 294 51.85 21.95 25.83
CA PRO A 294 51.73 22.62 24.55
C PRO A 294 51.25 21.65 23.46
N GLY A 295 50.22 22.05 22.71
CA GLY A 295 49.72 21.29 21.57
C GLY A 295 48.56 20.35 21.85
N THR A 296 48.33 19.91 23.10
CA THR A 296 47.27 18.94 23.47
C THR A 296 45.86 19.43 23.13
N ALA A 297 45.52 20.68 23.49
CA ALA A 297 44.22 21.27 23.16
C ALA A 297 44.02 21.39 21.64
N SER A 298 45.08 21.78 20.91
CA SER A 298 45.05 21.99 19.47
C SER A 298 44.91 20.68 18.67
N SER A 299 45.51 19.58 19.13
CA SER A 299 45.35 18.26 18.50
C SER A 299 43.94 17.72 18.71
N MET A 300 43.37 17.92 19.91
CA MET A 300 42.01 17.50 20.23
C MET A 300 40.97 18.26 19.38
N LEU A 301 41.14 19.57 19.23
CA LEU A 301 40.33 20.39 18.33
C LEU A 301 40.39 19.89 16.88
N ARG A 302 41.60 19.64 16.36
CA ARG A 302 41.78 19.11 15.00
C ARG A 302 41.16 17.73 14.82
N ALA A 303 41.26 16.86 15.83
CA ALA A 303 40.65 15.53 15.80
C ALA A 303 39.12 15.59 15.80
N SER A 304 38.53 16.50 16.58
CA SER A 304 37.08 16.73 16.62
C SER A 304 36.54 17.22 15.27
N ILE A 305 37.23 18.18 14.63
CA ILE A 305 36.88 18.69 13.30
C ILE A 305 37.02 17.60 12.22
N ALA A 306 38.07 16.77 12.31
CA ALA A 306 38.30 15.69 11.36
C ALA A 306 37.22 14.59 11.42
N ALA A 307 36.70 14.28 12.62
CA ALA A 307 35.63 13.31 12.82
C ALA A 307 34.25 13.81 12.31
N GLN A 308 34.04 15.14 12.26
CA GLN A 308 32.80 15.77 11.82
C GLN A 308 32.74 16.16 10.35
N ARG A 309 33.84 16.09 9.59
CA ARG A 309 33.74 16.20 8.13
C ARG A 309 32.91 15.02 7.62
N SER A 310 31.63 15.28 7.38
CA SER A 310 30.80 14.50 6.46
C SER A 310 31.68 14.21 5.25
N LYS A 311 31.88 12.93 4.92
CA LYS A 311 32.60 12.53 3.71
C LYS A 311 31.96 13.30 2.56
N ASP A 312 32.67 14.26 1.98
CA ASP A 312 32.20 14.97 0.78
C ASP A 312 31.77 13.91 -0.22
N VAL A 313 30.47 13.84 -0.48
CA VAL A 313 29.89 12.85 -1.38
C VAL A 313 30.44 13.17 -2.77
N PRO A 314 31.21 12.26 -3.41
CA PRO A 314 31.83 12.58 -4.69
C PRO A 314 30.78 12.96 -5.72
N LEU A 315 30.89 14.17 -6.29
CA LEU A 315 30.01 14.63 -7.35
C LEU A 315 30.21 13.75 -8.59
N LEU A 316 29.12 13.19 -9.12
CA LEU A 316 29.16 12.39 -10.33
C LEU A 316 29.32 13.30 -11.57
N PRO A 317 30.07 12.89 -12.60
CA PRO A 317 30.24 13.67 -13.83
C PRO A 317 28.91 14.02 -14.48
N SER A 318 28.74 15.23 -15.00
CA SER A 318 27.53 15.64 -15.71
C SER A 318 27.34 14.85 -17.01
N LEU A 319 26.08 14.61 -17.40
CA LEU A 319 25.74 13.90 -18.64
C LEU A 319 25.19 14.86 -19.70
N ASP A 320 25.43 14.54 -20.97
CA ASP A 320 24.77 15.18 -22.10
C ASP A 320 23.41 14.51 -22.37
N TYR A 321 22.36 15.08 -21.78
CA TYR A 321 20.99 14.57 -21.90
C TYR A 321 20.43 14.65 -23.32
N ASN A 322 20.86 15.63 -24.12
CA ASN A 322 20.37 15.78 -25.49
C ASN A 322 20.93 14.67 -26.39
N LYS A 323 22.21 14.33 -26.22
CA LYS A 323 22.82 13.18 -26.90
C LYS A 323 22.19 11.87 -26.44
N LEU A 324 22.00 11.68 -25.12
CA LEU A 324 21.36 10.47 -24.57
C LEU A 324 19.95 10.25 -25.11
N LYS A 325 19.11 11.29 -25.16
CA LYS A 325 17.75 11.18 -25.73
C LYS A 325 17.78 10.78 -27.20
N ARG A 326 18.66 11.39 -28.00
CA ARG A 326 18.82 11.02 -29.42
C ARG A 326 19.23 9.55 -29.56
N ASP A 327 20.26 9.13 -28.84
CA ASP A 327 20.77 7.76 -28.92
C ASP A 327 19.76 6.72 -28.40
N LEU A 328 18.94 7.07 -27.40
CA LEU A 328 17.85 6.22 -26.91
C LEU A 328 16.68 6.09 -27.90
N ILE A 329 16.49 7.06 -28.79
CA ILE A 329 15.40 7.05 -29.79
C ILE A 329 15.88 6.42 -31.10
N SER A 330 16.96 6.96 -31.68
CA SER A 330 17.45 6.59 -33.02
C SER A 330 18.60 5.57 -33.02
N GLY A 331 19.19 5.26 -31.86
CA GLY A 331 20.31 4.33 -31.76
C GLY A 331 19.96 2.87 -32.07
N SER A 332 21.00 2.04 -32.23
CA SER A 332 20.85 0.59 -32.37
C SER A 332 20.30 -0.03 -31.08
N ASP A 333 19.66 -1.20 -31.18
CA ASP A 333 19.11 -1.88 -30.00
C ASP A 333 20.18 -2.20 -28.93
N ARG A 334 21.39 -2.52 -29.38
CA ARG A 334 22.54 -2.75 -28.49
C ARG A 334 22.97 -1.47 -27.77
N LEU A 335 22.97 -0.33 -28.47
CA LEU A 335 23.28 0.96 -27.83
C LEU A 335 22.20 1.34 -26.81
N LYS A 336 20.93 1.19 -27.19
CA LYS A 336 19.77 1.45 -26.31
C LYS A 336 19.84 0.62 -25.02
N SER A 337 20.10 -0.68 -25.13
CA SER A 337 20.16 -1.57 -23.96
C SER A 337 21.31 -1.19 -23.01
N LEU A 338 22.50 -0.88 -23.54
CA LEU A 338 23.65 -0.44 -22.75
C LEU A 338 23.40 0.91 -22.06
N LEU A 339 22.80 1.86 -22.77
CA LEU A 339 22.47 3.17 -22.21
C LEU A 339 21.42 3.07 -21.09
N LEU A 340 20.35 2.31 -21.31
CA LEU A 340 19.32 2.07 -20.29
C LEU A 340 19.91 1.38 -19.05
N GLN A 341 20.79 0.40 -19.25
CA GLN A 341 21.50 -0.26 -18.16
C GLN A 341 22.40 0.70 -17.39
N ALA A 342 23.19 1.53 -18.09
CA ALA A 342 24.08 2.51 -17.49
C ALA A 342 23.31 3.58 -16.70
N LEU A 343 22.20 4.09 -17.25
CA LEU A 343 21.33 5.05 -16.57
C LEU A 343 20.73 4.48 -15.30
N ARG A 344 20.28 3.21 -15.35
CA ARG A 344 19.80 2.48 -14.17
C ARG A 344 20.91 2.33 -13.14
N TRP A 345 22.08 1.87 -13.56
CA TRP A 345 23.22 1.68 -12.67
C TRP A 345 23.67 2.96 -12.00
N ARG A 346 23.68 4.09 -12.72
CA ARG A 346 24.03 5.38 -12.14
C ARG A 346 23.08 5.79 -11.01
N LEU A 347 21.81 5.37 -11.08
CA LEU A 347 20.81 5.60 -10.03
C LEU A 347 20.87 4.54 -8.90
N THR A 348 21.11 3.27 -9.22
CA THR A 348 21.13 2.19 -8.21
C THR A 348 22.48 2.07 -7.48
N ARG A 349 23.58 2.50 -8.09
CA ARG A 349 24.94 2.45 -7.51
C ARG A 349 25.35 3.75 -6.83
N SER A 350 24.57 4.82 -6.96
CA SER A 350 24.79 6.03 -6.16
C SER A 350 24.55 5.74 -4.67
N VAL A 351 25.26 6.44 -3.81
CA VAL A 351 25.09 6.37 -2.36
C VAL A 351 23.67 6.82 -1.98
N GLN A 352 23.04 6.10 -1.03
CA GLN A 352 21.73 6.46 -0.49
C GLN A 352 21.75 7.87 0.13
N GLY A 353 20.74 8.69 -0.17
CA GLY A 353 20.68 10.11 0.23
C GLY A 353 21.06 11.05 -0.91
N GLU A 354 21.81 12.11 -0.58
CA GLU A 354 22.04 13.26 -1.46
C GLU A 354 22.56 12.92 -2.87
N GLN A 355 23.45 11.93 -3.00
CA GLN A 355 23.99 11.55 -4.31
C GLN A 355 22.91 10.98 -5.23
N ARG A 356 22.05 10.10 -4.71
CA ARG A 356 20.98 9.48 -5.50
C ARG A 356 19.91 10.49 -5.85
N ASP A 357 19.57 11.36 -4.91
CA ASP A 357 18.55 12.39 -5.10
C ASP A 357 19.04 13.39 -6.16
N THR A 358 20.31 13.76 -6.14
CA THR A 358 20.92 14.62 -7.17
C THR A 358 20.89 13.98 -8.56
N VAL A 359 21.20 12.68 -8.68
CA VAL A 359 21.12 11.96 -9.97
C VAL A 359 19.69 11.91 -10.48
N LEU A 360 18.73 11.61 -9.60
CA LEU A 360 17.31 11.55 -9.98
C LEU A 360 16.79 12.93 -10.38
N GLN A 361 17.08 13.97 -9.61
CA GLN A 361 16.70 15.34 -9.94
C GLN A 361 17.31 15.77 -11.28
N ALA A 362 18.58 15.45 -11.54
CA ALA A 362 19.19 15.73 -12.84
C ALA A 362 18.49 15.00 -14.00
N TYR A 363 17.94 13.80 -13.78
CA TYR A 363 17.12 13.10 -14.79
C TYR A 363 15.77 13.77 -15.02
N ILE A 364 15.11 14.21 -13.95
CA ILE A 364 13.80 14.88 -13.99
C ILE A 364 13.93 16.26 -14.62
N SER A 365 14.85 17.11 -14.15
CA SER A 365 15.05 18.46 -14.65
C SER A 365 15.44 18.50 -16.13
N ASN A 366 16.10 17.46 -16.63
CA ASN A 366 16.47 17.34 -18.04
C ASN A 366 15.45 16.52 -18.85
N ASP A 367 14.30 16.16 -18.28
CA ASP A 367 13.26 15.35 -18.91
C ASP A 367 13.81 14.12 -19.64
N LEU A 368 14.58 13.28 -18.95
CA LEU A 368 15.29 12.13 -19.56
C LEU A 368 14.35 11.22 -20.36
N LEU A 369 13.12 11.01 -19.88
CA LEU A 369 12.12 10.16 -20.54
C LEU A 369 11.39 10.86 -21.70
N ASN A 370 11.66 12.15 -21.90
CA ASN A 370 11.20 12.98 -22.99
C ASN A 370 9.66 13.05 -23.06
N PHE A 371 9.02 13.39 -21.93
CA PHE A 371 7.56 13.49 -21.81
C PHE A 371 6.99 14.77 -22.42
N TYR A 372 7.74 15.88 -22.40
CA TYR A 372 7.23 17.18 -22.82
C TYR A 372 7.50 17.49 -24.30
N SER A 373 8.24 16.64 -25.01
CA SER A 373 8.54 16.85 -26.42
C SER A 373 7.46 16.23 -27.31
N THR A 374 6.58 17.08 -27.86
CA THR A 374 5.53 16.68 -28.81
C THR A 374 6.03 16.24 -30.18
N LYS A 375 7.32 16.47 -30.50
CA LYS A 375 7.91 16.22 -31.82
C LYS A 375 8.68 14.90 -31.94
N GLN A 376 9.00 14.24 -30.81
CA GLN A 376 9.84 13.03 -30.79
C GLN A 376 9.20 11.92 -29.98
N LYS A 377 9.48 10.66 -30.34
CA LYS A 377 8.99 9.50 -29.59
C LYS A 377 9.58 9.51 -28.18
N SER A 378 8.74 9.45 -27.15
CA SER A 378 9.19 9.31 -25.76
C SER A 378 10.03 8.03 -25.59
N VAL A 379 10.96 8.05 -24.64
CA VAL A 379 11.74 6.87 -24.23
C VAL A 379 10.82 5.75 -23.73
N VAL A 380 9.62 6.07 -23.22
CA VAL A 380 8.61 5.09 -22.82
C VAL A 380 8.08 4.27 -24.01
N HIS A 381 8.19 4.77 -25.25
CA HIS A 381 7.87 3.97 -26.44
C HIS A 381 8.76 2.73 -26.58
N LEU A 382 9.94 2.69 -25.95
CA LEU A 382 10.81 1.52 -25.92
C LEU A 382 10.17 0.31 -25.22
N LEU A 383 9.12 0.51 -24.40
CA LEU A 383 8.30 -0.59 -23.88
C LEU A 383 7.62 -1.40 -24.99
N LYS A 384 7.35 -0.78 -26.15
CA LYS A 384 6.77 -1.43 -27.34
C LYS A 384 7.83 -1.87 -28.36
N SER A 385 9.11 -1.88 -27.98
CA SER A 385 10.20 -2.31 -28.88
C SER A 385 10.07 -3.78 -29.27
N LYS A 386 10.43 -4.11 -30.52
CA LYS A 386 10.53 -5.49 -31.00
C LYS A 386 11.61 -6.29 -30.25
N ASN A 387 12.64 -5.60 -29.75
CA ASN A 387 13.74 -6.21 -29.03
C ASN A 387 13.42 -6.39 -27.53
N GLU A 388 13.39 -7.64 -27.09
CA GLU A 388 13.07 -8.01 -25.70
C GLU A 388 14.06 -7.43 -24.69
N THR A 389 15.35 -7.40 -25.01
CA THR A 389 16.38 -6.87 -24.11
C THR A 389 16.17 -5.38 -23.86
N VAL A 390 15.81 -4.62 -24.90
CA VAL A 390 15.49 -3.20 -24.79
C VAL A 390 14.25 -2.98 -23.92
N ARG A 391 13.17 -3.77 -24.13
CA ARG A 391 11.96 -3.70 -23.29
C ARG A 391 12.29 -3.95 -21.82
N GLN A 392 13.04 -5.02 -21.53
CA GLN A 392 13.38 -5.42 -20.16
C GLN A 392 14.19 -4.34 -19.44
N TYR A 393 15.21 -3.76 -20.09
CA TYR A 393 15.98 -2.67 -19.49
C TYR A 393 15.19 -1.38 -19.34
N THR A 394 14.24 -1.11 -20.24
CA THR A 394 13.32 0.04 -20.11
C THR A 394 12.43 -0.12 -18.89
N VAL A 395 11.77 -1.28 -18.72
CA VAL A 395 10.92 -1.56 -17.54
C VAL A 395 11.74 -1.47 -16.25
N ARG A 396 12.95 -2.04 -16.23
CA ARG A 396 13.83 -1.99 -15.06
C ARG A 396 14.23 -0.57 -14.69
N LEU A 397 14.48 0.29 -15.67
CA LEU A 397 14.76 1.71 -15.43
C LEU A 397 13.53 2.41 -14.84
N ILE A 398 12.36 2.26 -15.45
CA ILE A 398 11.10 2.84 -14.96
C ILE A 398 10.77 2.37 -13.55
N ASN A 399 10.91 1.07 -13.26
CA ASN A 399 10.72 0.52 -11.93
C ASN A 399 11.69 1.14 -10.90
N THR A 400 12.91 1.45 -11.32
CA THR A 400 13.88 2.14 -10.45
C THR A 400 13.44 3.57 -10.15
N PHE A 401 12.87 4.29 -11.13
CA PHE A 401 12.26 5.61 -10.87
C PHE A 401 11.07 5.48 -9.90
N ALA A 402 10.18 4.52 -10.12
CA ALA A 402 8.99 4.31 -9.28
C ALA A 402 9.33 3.96 -7.80
N SER A 403 10.51 3.40 -7.55
CA SER A 403 10.99 3.13 -6.19
C SER A 403 11.28 4.39 -5.36
N LEU A 404 11.45 5.54 -6.00
CA LEU A 404 11.77 6.84 -5.38
C LEU A 404 10.54 7.76 -5.45
N SER A 405 10.28 8.55 -4.41
CA SER A 405 9.10 9.43 -4.32
C SER A 405 9.03 10.44 -5.47
N GLU A 406 10.11 11.19 -5.68
CA GLU A 406 10.24 12.15 -6.78
C GLU A 406 10.13 11.48 -8.17
N GLY A 407 10.59 10.23 -8.28
CA GLY A 407 10.48 9.46 -9.50
C GLY A 407 9.04 9.07 -9.82
N ARG A 408 8.21 8.75 -8.81
CA ARG A 408 6.76 8.54 -8.99
C ARG A 408 6.05 9.81 -9.46
N MET A 409 6.39 10.95 -8.88
CA MET A 409 5.84 12.25 -9.27
C MET A 409 6.19 12.61 -10.72
N TYR A 410 7.42 12.31 -11.15
CA TYR A 410 7.80 12.52 -12.55
C TYR A 410 7.09 11.54 -13.51
N LEU A 411 6.90 10.28 -13.10
CA LEU A 411 6.20 9.28 -13.92
C LEU A 411 4.70 9.55 -14.03
N SER A 412 4.05 10.12 -13.01
CA SER A 412 2.61 10.46 -13.07
C SER A 412 2.29 11.59 -14.05
N GLN A 413 3.31 12.36 -14.45
CA GLN A 413 3.20 13.39 -15.48
C GLN A 413 3.26 12.81 -16.91
N CYS A 414 3.43 11.49 -17.05
CA CYS A 414 3.46 10.82 -18.34
C CYS A 414 2.05 10.78 -18.98
N PRO A 415 1.84 11.35 -20.17
CA PRO A 415 0.53 11.38 -20.85
C PRO A 415 0.10 10.05 -21.48
N LEU A 416 0.76 8.93 -21.13
CA LEU A 416 0.55 7.60 -21.71
C LEU A 416 0.18 6.51 -20.67
N CYS A 417 -0.09 6.89 -19.42
CA CYS A 417 -0.72 5.99 -18.44
C CYS A 417 -2.24 6.15 -18.47
#